data_AF-A0A1A9BF76-F1
#
_entry.id   AF-A0A1A9BF76-F1
#
_cell.length_a   1.000
_cell.length_b   1.000
_cell.length_c   1.000
_cell.angle_alpha   90.00
_cell.angle_beta   90.00
_cell.angle_gamma   90.00
#
_symmetry.space_group_name_H-M   'P 1'
#
loop_
_entity.id
_entity.type
_entity.pdbx_description
1 polymer ?
#
loop_
_entity_poly.entity_id
_entity_poly.type
_entity_poly.pdbx_seq_one_letter_code
_entity_poly.pdbx_strand_id
1 'polypeptide(L)'
;MSAVMAGRRLPTLRRTVTHPAVWSVPAMALLVFVAMPFNDGFYSFWVNYDAQGDAQQYELLHTTRIFRYTSGVLCGQALALLAGAALAVRNTQARALVVAVPLAVLLAGVAVAVAYPLARAREGIFFTTGALDDPVLVRVLLSEVAAYPLYAAAGVGLGTLLGARLRRSATRWPLVLLFLLGWFAATLTGLLQDDRFDAPSGLLWVVPPIAAGTAVALAGLSTDVWAVPPVAVGDWGRGAGVALLVSAAAYALGLNLFARWARRRALARTDRLPPDH
;
A
#
# COMPACT_ATOMS: atom_id res chain seq x y z
N MET A 1 -60.09 -2.65 -9.81
CA MET A 1 -59.20 -3.38 -8.89
C MET A 1 -57.91 -3.69 -9.63
N SER A 2 -56.91 -2.80 -9.52
CA SER A 2 -55.64 -2.90 -10.25
C SER A 2 -54.55 -3.37 -9.29
N ALA A 3 -53.86 -4.44 -9.68
CA ALA A 3 -52.90 -5.15 -8.87
C ALA A 3 -51.64 -4.32 -8.59
N VAL A 4 -51.55 -3.78 -7.38
CA VAL A 4 -50.30 -3.32 -6.77
C VAL A 4 -49.49 -4.56 -6.37
N MET A 5 -48.74 -5.14 -7.31
CA MET A 5 -47.79 -6.20 -6.99
C MET A 5 -46.38 -5.65 -6.84
N ALA A 6 -46.08 -5.32 -5.57
CA ALA A 6 -44.85 -5.63 -4.85
C ALA A 6 -43.60 -5.92 -5.71
N GLY A 7 -42.87 -4.86 -6.05
CA GLY A 7 -41.45 -4.96 -6.41
C GLY A 7 -40.65 -5.45 -5.20
N ARG A 8 -40.53 -6.79 -5.07
CA ARG A 8 -39.70 -7.45 -4.06
C ARG A 8 -38.26 -6.96 -4.22
N ARG A 9 -37.84 -6.12 -3.28
CA ARG A 9 -36.44 -5.81 -3.00
C ARG A 9 -35.72 -7.15 -2.74
N LEU A 10 -34.92 -7.60 -3.68
CA LEU A 10 -33.77 -8.46 -3.41
C LEU A 10 -32.46 -7.69 -3.64
N PRO A 11 -32.00 -6.80 -2.71
CA PRO A 11 -30.79 -6.01 -2.93
C PRO A 11 -29.78 -6.08 -1.76
N THR A 12 -30.08 -6.76 -0.65
CA THR A 12 -29.29 -6.68 0.58
C THR A 12 -28.07 -7.60 0.54
N LEU A 13 -28.25 -8.89 0.21
CA LEU A 13 -27.17 -9.87 0.15
C LEU A 13 -26.04 -9.50 -0.83
N ARG A 14 -26.39 -9.08 -2.05
CA ARG A 14 -25.40 -8.65 -3.07
C ARG A 14 -24.64 -7.38 -2.66
N ARG A 15 -25.27 -6.50 -1.88
CA ARG A 15 -24.64 -5.27 -1.38
C ARG A 15 -23.66 -5.56 -0.24
N THR A 16 -23.96 -6.56 0.60
CA THR A 16 -23.09 -7.02 1.69
C THR A 16 -21.85 -7.73 1.15
N VAL A 17 -22.01 -8.72 0.26
CA VAL A 17 -20.87 -9.48 -0.30
C VAL A 17 -19.89 -8.61 -1.07
N THR A 18 -20.38 -7.54 -1.69
CA THR A 18 -19.53 -6.62 -2.46
C THR A 18 -18.88 -5.54 -1.62
N HIS A 19 -19.13 -5.47 -0.30
CA HIS A 19 -18.59 -4.42 0.56
C HIS A 19 -17.05 -4.52 0.66
N PRO A 20 -16.30 -3.42 0.50
CA PRO A 20 -14.84 -3.40 0.61
C PRO A 20 -14.26 -4.15 1.80
N ALA A 21 -14.85 -3.99 2.99
CA ALA A 21 -14.40 -4.69 4.18
C ALA A 21 -14.47 -6.23 4.08
N VAL A 22 -15.44 -6.78 3.34
CA VAL A 22 -15.67 -8.24 3.26
C VAL A 22 -14.59 -8.93 2.43
N TRP A 23 -14.16 -8.31 1.32
CA TRP A 23 -13.15 -8.92 0.44
C TRP A 23 -11.72 -8.44 0.72
N SER A 24 -11.51 -7.22 1.21
CA SER A 24 -10.16 -6.69 1.41
C SER A 24 -9.42 -7.36 2.57
N VAL A 25 -10.10 -7.70 3.66
CA VAL A 25 -9.47 -8.38 4.81
C VAL A 25 -8.89 -9.76 4.44
N PRO A 26 -9.67 -10.70 3.85
CA PRO A 26 -9.11 -11.97 3.42
C PRO A 26 -8.10 -11.82 2.28
N ALA A 27 -8.31 -10.84 1.38
CA ALA A 27 -7.33 -10.55 0.33
C ALA A 27 -5.98 -10.08 0.92
N MET A 28 -5.99 -9.26 1.97
CA MET A 28 -4.78 -8.81 2.65
C MET A 28 -4.00 -9.98 3.25
N ALA A 29 -4.69 -10.87 3.97
CA ALA A 29 -4.07 -12.07 4.55
C ALA A 29 -3.45 -12.95 3.45
N LEU A 30 -4.18 -13.17 2.34
CA LEU A 30 -3.68 -13.92 1.19
C LEU A 30 -2.48 -13.24 0.53
N LEU A 31 -2.51 -11.92 0.36
CA LEU A 31 -1.41 -11.16 -0.22
C LEU A 31 -0.13 -11.30 0.59
N VAL A 32 -0.20 -11.26 1.93
CA VAL A 32 0.97 -11.52 2.78
C VAL A 32 1.50 -12.93 2.57
N PHE A 33 0.60 -13.92 2.59
CA PHE A 33 0.96 -15.33 2.44
C PHE A 33 1.66 -15.62 1.11
N VAL A 34 1.19 -15.00 0.02
CA VAL A 34 1.76 -15.15 -1.33
C VAL A 34 3.01 -14.29 -1.52
N ALA A 35 3.07 -13.10 -0.92
CA ALA A 35 4.20 -12.19 -1.07
C ALA A 35 5.47 -12.70 -0.37
N MET A 36 5.34 -13.39 0.77
CA MET A 36 6.50 -13.88 1.52
C MET A 36 7.43 -14.81 0.72
N PRO A 37 6.96 -15.90 0.07
CA PRO A 37 7.84 -16.73 -0.76
C PRO A 37 8.39 -15.99 -1.98
N PHE A 38 7.64 -15.01 -2.52
CA PHE A 38 8.15 -14.16 -3.60
C PHE A 38 9.28 -13.26 -3.12
N ASN A 39 9.15 -12.65 -1.94
CA ASN A 39 10.18 -11.82 -1.31
C ASN A 39 11.44 -12.62 -0.98
N ASP A 40 11.28 -13.85 -0.49
CA ASP A 40 12.40 -14.79 -0.28
C ASP A 40 13.15 -15.06 -1.60
N GLY A 41 12.42 -15.26 -2.70
CA GLY A 41 13.02 -15.48 -4.03
C GLY A 41 13.63 -14.21 -4.64
N PHE A 42 13.02 -13.05 -4.40
CA PHE A 42 13.48 -11.77 -4.92
C PHE A 42 14.89 -11.45 -4.42
N TYR A 43 15.16 -11.62 -3.12
CA TYR A 43 16.48 -11.35 -2.56
C TYR A 43 17.55 -12.26 -3.16
N SER A 44 17.29 -13.58 -3.19
CA SER A 44 18.21 -14.56 -3.74
C SER A 44 18.51 -14.35 -5.22
N PHE A 45 17.58 -13.77 -5.98
CA PHE A 45 17.79 -13.54 -7.42
C PHE A 45 18.43 -12.18 -7.72
N TRP A 46 18.03 -11.11 -7.02
CA TRP A 46 18.41 -9.73 -7.39
C TRP A 46 19.53 -9.13 -6.56
N VAL A 47 19.69 -9.52 -5.29
CA VAL A 47 20.59 -8.82 -4.37
C VAL A 47 21.88 -9.60 -4.13
N ASN A 48 21.77 -10.89 -3.76
CA ASN A 48 22.96 -11.69 -3.48
C ASN A 48 22.77 -13.14 -3.93
N TYR A 49 23.09 -13.41 -5.20
CA TYR A 49 22.87 -14.70 -5.85
C TYR A 49 23.82 -15.82 -5.37
N ASP A 50 24.87 -15.51 -4.63
CA ASP A 50 25.82 -16.49 -4.11
C ASP A 50 26.62 -15.89 -2.94
N ALA A 51 26.03 -15.89 -1.74
CA ALA A 51 26.68 -15.34 -0.56
C ALA A 51 27.90 -16.21 -0.16
N GLN A 52 29.09 -15.76 -0.52
CA GLN A 52 30.38 -16.38 -0.24
C GLN A 52 31.04 -15.71 0.97
N GLY A 53 31.03 -16.40 2.11
CA GLY A 53 31.68 -15.97 3.35
C GLY A 53 30.72 -15.42 4.40
N ASP A 54 31.18 -15.41 5.66
CA ASP A 54 30.35 -15.11 6.83
C ASP A 54 29.71 -13.72 6.78
N ALA A 55 30.44 -12.73 6.27
CA ALA A 55 29.97 -11.36 6.09
C ALA A 55 28.75 -11.29 5.15
N GLN A 56 28.85 -11.91 3.97
CA GLN A 56 27.77 -11.92 2.98
C GLN A 56 26.56 -12.74 3.46
N GLN A 57 26.78 -13.79 4.23
CA GLN A 57 25.70 -14.55 4.86
C GLN A 57 24.94 -13.71 5.90
N TYR A 58 25.65 -12.89 6.69
CA TYR A 58 25.01 -11.98 7.63
C TYR A 58 24.13 -10.94 6.92
N GLU A 59 24.62 -10.38 5.81
CA GLU A 59 23.86 -9.44 4.96
C GLU A 59 22.57 -10.09 4.41
N LEU A 60 22.71 -11.31 3.89
CA LEU A 60 21.61 -12.13 3.36
C LEU A 60 20.56 -12.37 4.43
N LEU A 61 20.97 -12.76 5.63
CA LEU A 61 20.07 -12.99 6.75
C LEU A 61 19.35 -11.70 7.14
N HIS A 62 20.09 -10.60 7.33
CA HIS A 62 19.51 -9.31 7.73
C HIS A 62 18.51 -8.80 6.69
N THR A 63 18.86 -8.83 5.42
CA THR A 63 17.95 -8.36 4.38
C THR A 63 16.72 -9.25 4.26
N THR A 64 16.92 -10.58 4.27
CA THR A 64 15.80 -11.54 4.24
C THR A 64 14.84 -11.30 5.41
N ARG A 65 15.36 -10.97 6.60
CA ARG A 65 14.55 -10.57 7.75
C ARG A 65 13.67 -9.36 7.41
N ILE A 66 14.24 -8.26 6.93
CA ILE A 66 13.50 -7.04 6.57
C ILE A 66 12.39 -7.35 5.55
N PHE A 67 12.70 -8.08 4.49
CA PHE A 67 11.75 -8.41 3.42
C PHE A 67 10.62 -9.35 3.89
N ARG A 68 10.89 -10.28 4.81
CA ARG A 68 9.87 -11.16 5.38
C ARG A 68 8.88 -10.39 6.26
N TYR A 69 9.37 -9.54 7.15
CA TYR A 69 8.49 -8.78 8.05
C TYR A 69 7.70 -7.67 7.35
N THR A 70 8.19 -7.19 6.20
CA THR A 70 7.47 -6.23 5.34
C THR A 70 6.66 -6.90 4.23
N SER A 71 6.57 -8.24 4.22
CA SER A 71 5.87 -9.00 3.18
C SER A 71 4.40 -8.62 3.07
N GLY A 72 3.96 -8.34 1.85
CA GLY A 72 2.60 -7.95 1.55
C GLY A 72 2.26 -6.49 1.88
N VAL A 73 3.16 -5.73 2.52
CA VAL A 73 2.87 -4.35 2.92
C VAL A 73 2.61 -3.44 1.71
N LEU A 74 3.48 -3.47 0.70
CA LEU A 74 3.32 -2.64 -0.51
C LEU A 74 2.03 -2.99 -1.28
N CYS A 75 1.70 -4.28 -1.36
CA CYS A 75 0.44 -4.73 -1.96
C CYS A 75 -0.78 -4.33 -1.12
N GLY A 76 -0.65 -4.33 0.21
CA GLY A 76 -1.69 -3.93 1.14
C GLY A 76 -1.98 -2.43 1.11
N GLN A 77 -0.98 -1.59 0.87
CA GLN A 77 -1.17 -0.17 0.60
C GLN A 77 -1.97 0.08 -0.69
N ALA A 78 -1.65 -0.65 -1.77
CA ALA A 78 -2.44 -0.62 -3.01
C ALA A 78 -3.89 -1.06 -2.75
N LEU A 79 -4.06 -2.14 -1.98
CA LEU A 79 -5.36 -2.66 -1.59
C LEU A 79 -6.17 -1.64 -0.78
N ALA A 80 -5.55 -0.94 0.17
CA ALA A 80 -6.17 0.11 0.96
C ALA A 80 -6.66 1.27 0.07
N LEU A 81 -5.85 1.71 -0.89
CA LEU A 81 -6.23 2.71 -1.89
C LEU A 81 -7.44 2.25 -2.71
N LEU A 82 -7.40 1.02 -3.24
CA LEU A 82 -8.51 0.46 -4.02
C LEU A 82 -9.79 0.31 -3.19
N ALA A 83 -9.68 -0.09 -1.93
CA ALA A 83 -10.81 -0.18 -1.00
C ALA A 83 -11.43 1.20 -0.75
N GLY A 84 -10.59 2.23 -0.51
CA GLY A 84 -11.02 3.62 -0.39
C GLY A 84 -11.76 4.12 -1.64
N ALA A 85 -11.21 3.85 -2.83
CA ALA A 85 -11.85 4.21 -4.09
C ALA A 85 -13.21 3.51 -4.28
N ALA A 86 -13.28 2.21 -3.95
CA ALA A 86 -14.52 1.44 -4.02
C ALA A 86 -15.59 1.94 -3.04
N LEU A 87 -15.19 2.39 -1.84
CA LEU A 87 -16.09 3.00 -0.85
C LEU A 87 -16.66 4.34 -1.36
N ALA A 88 -15.84 5.17 -2.00
CA ALA A 88 -16.24 6.47 -2.53
C ALA A 88 -17.25 6.37 -3.69
N VAL A 89 -17.22 5.29 -4.48
CA VAL A 89 -18.21 5.05 -5.54
C VAL A 89 -19.62 4.86 -4.97
N ARG A 90 -19.73 4.38 -3.72
CA ARG A 90 -20.99 3.97 -3.07
C ARG A 90 -21.50 4.97 -2.04
N ASN A 91 -20.64 5.84 -1.54
CA ASN A 91 -20.92 6.71 -0.40
C ASN A 91 -20.60 8.17 -0.72
N THR A 92 -21.07 9.09 0.12
CA THR A 92 -20.56 10.46 0.10
C THR A 92 -19.08 10.44 0.52
N GLN A 93 -18.28 11.39 0.03
CA GLN A 93 -16.85 11.47 0.33
C GLN A 93 -16.56 11.41 1.83
N ALA A 94 -17.31 12.16 2.64
CA ALA A 94 -17.17 12.16 4.10
C ALA A 94 -17.44 10.77 4.72
N ARG A 95 -18.54 10.10 4.33
CA ARG A 95 -18.83 8.74 4.81
C ARG A 95 -17.80 7.72 4.34
N ALA A 96 -17.31 7.87 3.12
CA ALA A 96 -16.27 7.00 2.57
C ALA A 96 -14.97 7.13 3.38
N LEU A 97 -14.54 8.34 3.75
CA LEU A 97 -13.36 8.57 4.60
C LEU A 97 -13.52 7.92 5.99
N VAL A 98 -14.67 8.15 6.64
CA VAL A 98 -14.97 7.60 7.98
C VAL A 98 -14.90 6.08 8.01
N VAL A 99 -15.24 5.41 6.90
CA VAL A 99 -15.16 3.94 6.80
C VAL A 99 -13.80 3.46 6.29
N ALA A 100 -13.20 4.17 5.33
CA ALA A 100 -11.95 3.75 4.68
C ALA A 100 -10.75 3.81 5.62
N VAL A 101 -10.64 4.84 6.47
CA VAL A 101 -9.50 5.01 7.37
C VAL A 101 -9.43 3.88 8.41
N PRO A 102 -10.49 3.57 9.18
CA PRO A 102 -10.47 2.42 10.10
C PRO A 102 -10.28 1.08 9.40
N LEU A 103 -10.88 0.91 8.21
CA LEU A 103 -10.65 -0.31 7.42
C LEU A 103 -9.18 -0.45 7.05
N ALA A 104 -8.51 0.62 6.63
CA ALA A 104 -7.10 0.57 6.28
C ALA A 104 -6.19 0.31 7.50
N VAL A 105 -6.53 0.84 8.68
CA VAL A 105 -5.85 0.47 9.94
C VAL A 105 -6.03 -1.02 10.23
N LEU A 106 -7.23 -1.57 10.02
CA LEU A 106 -7.47 -3.00 10.14
C LEU A 106 -6.63 -3.80 9.13
N LEU A 107 -6.56 -3.38 7.86
CA LEU A 107 -5.73 -4.05 6.86
C LEU A 107 -4.24 -4.02 7.23
N ALA A 108 -3.75 -2.90 7.77
CA ALA A 108 -2.38 -2.80 8.25
C ALA A 108 -2.12 -3.74 9.44
N GLY A 109 -3.08 -3.82 10.37
CA GLY A 109 -3.04 -4.77 11.48
C GLY A 109 -3.04 -6.23 11.01
N VAL A 110 -3.85 -6.57 10.00
CA VAL A 110 -3.86 -7.89 9.36
C VAL A 110 -2.52 -8.18 8.68
N ALA A 111 -1.94 -7.19 7.99
CA ALA A 111 -0.64 -7.34 7.35
C ALA A 111 0.43 -7.77 8.37
N VAL A 112 0.53 -7.03 9.48
CA VAL A 112 1.49 -7.32 10.55
C VAL A 112 1.15 -8.63 11.26
N ALA A 113 -0.12 -8.87 11.60
CA ALA A 113 -0.55 -10.06 12.33
C ALA A 113 -0.33 -11.37 11.55
N VAL A 114 -0.35 -11.31 10.22
CA VAL A 114 -0.05 -12.47 9.36
C VAL A 114 1.44 -12.55 9.06
N ALA A 115 2.10 -11.43 8.73
CA ALA A 115 3.52 -11.45 8.35
C ALA A 115 4.42 -11.83 9.52
N TYR A 116 4.15 -11.28 10.71
CA TYR A 116 5.00 -11.49 11.89
C TYR A 116 5.19 -12.96 12.28
N PRO A 117 4.13 -13.77 12.51
CA PRO A 117 4.31 -15.17 12.88
C PRO A 117 4.93 -16.00 11.73
N LEU A 118 4.59 -15.72 10.48
CA LEU A 118 5.17 -16.41 9.33
C LEU A 118 6.67 -16.12 9.17
N ALA A 119 7.07 -14.85 9.32
CA ALA A 119 8.45 -14.43 9.26
C ALA A 119 9.26 -15.03 10.42
N ARG A 120 8.73 -14.96 11.64
CA ARG A 120 9.34 -15.55 12.83
C ARG A 120 9.55 -17.05 12.72
N ALA A 121 8.58 -17.78 12.16
CA ALA A 121 8.70 -19.21 11.92
C ALA A 121 9.83 -19.56 10.94
N ARG A 122 10.28 -18.60 10.11
CA ARG A 122 11.34 -18.76 9.12
C ARG A 122 12.69 -18.16 9.53
N GLU A 123 12.77 -17.36 10.60
CA GLU A 123 14.01 -16.72 11.08
C GLU A 123 15.07 -17.72 11.59
N GLY A 124 14.66 -18.93 11.98
CA GLY A 124 15.58 -19.95 12.49
C GLY A 124 16.31 -19.53 13.77
N ILE A 125 17.51 -20.07 14.01
CA ILE A 125 18.36 -19.80 15.19
C ILE A 125 19.43 -18.73 14.93
N PHE A 126 19.38 -18.06 13.78
CA PHE A 126 20.45 -17.19 13.30
C PHE A 126 20.49 -15.81 13.99
N PHE A 127 19.36 -15.36 14.53
CA PHE A 127 19.27 -14.09 15.25
C PHE A 127 19.16 -14.33 16.76
N THR A 128 20.04 -13.67 17.52
CA THR A 128 20.01 -13.68 18.99
C THR A 128 19.07 -12.61 19.57
N THR A 129 18.64 -11.64 18.75
CA THR A 129 17.72 -10.56 19.11
C THR A 129 16.36 -10.73 18.45
N GLY A 130 15.30 -10.32 19.15
CA GLY A 130 13.94 -10.37 18.61
C GLY A 130 13.74 -9.35 17.49
N ALA A 131 12.83 -9.63 16.56
CA ALA A 131 12.55 -8.72 15.44
C ALA A 131 12.06 -7.33 15.88
N LEU A 132 11.42 -7.24 17.04
CA LEU A 132 10.96 -5.96 17.61
C LEU A 132 12.08 -5.17 18.30
N ASP A 133 13.24 -5.80 18.54
CA ASP A 133 14.43 -5.13 19.08
C ASP A 133 15.28 -4.52 17.97
N ASP A 134 14.99 -4.83 16.70
CA ASP A 134 15.67 -4.27 15.54
C ASP A 134 15.10 -2.88 15.19
N PRO A 135 15.86 -1.80 15.44
CA PRO A 135 15.36 -0.44 15.26
C PRO A 135 15.18 -0.06 13.78
N VAL A 136 15.88 -0.72 12.86
CA VAL A 136 15.76 -0.50 11.41
C VAL A 136 14.45 -1.11 10.94
N LEU A 137 14.21 -2.38 11.28
CA LEU A 137 12.98 -3.09 10.96
C LEU A 137 11.74 -2.38 11.52
N VAL A 138 11.76 -2.06 12.81
CA VAL A 138 10.60 -1.42 13.45
C VAL A 138 10.28 -0.08 12.80
N ARG A 139 11.29 0.72 12.47
CA ARG A 139 11.10 2.03 11.85
C ARG A 139 10.48 1.92 10.45
N VAL A 140 11.01 1.05 9.60
CA VAL A 140 10.46 0.89 8.25
C VAL A 140 9.05 0.34 8.32
N LEU A 141 8.81 -0.69 9.16
CA LEU A 141 7.49 -1.28 9.33
C LEU A 141 6.46 -0.26 9.83
N LEU A 142 6.82 0.59 10.80
CA LEU A 142 5.94 1.65 11.30
C LEU A 142 5.59 2.67 10.21
N SER A 143 6.56 3.10 9.42
CA SER A 143 6.36 4.07 8.33
C SER A 143 5.42 3.48 7.27
N GLU A 144 5.67 2.23 6.89
CA GLU A 144 4.90 1.50 5.91
C GLU A 144 3.45 1.21 6.36
N VAL A 145 3.26 0.85 7.64
CA VAL A 145 1.94 0.63 8.26
C VAL A 145 1.17 1.95 8.39
N ALA A 146 1.84 3.03 8.79
CA ALA A 146 1.22 4.35 8.92
C ALA A 146 0.74 4.92 7.58
N ALA A 147 1.29 4.47 6.46
CA ALA A 147 0.86 4.89 5.13
C ALA A 147 -0.51 4.32 4.70
N TYR A 148 -0.97 3.20 5.27
CA TYR A 148 -2.27 2.58 4.91
C TYR A 148 -3.46 3.53 4.98
N PRO A 149 -3.72 4.22 6.11
CA PRO A 149 -4.84 5.16 6.20
C PRO A 149 -4.71 6.33 5.21
N LEU A 150 -3.48 6.77 4.90
CA LEU A 150 -3.22 7.83 3.92
C LEU A 150 -3.58 7.36 2.50
N TYR A 151 -3.15 6.15 2.12
CA TYR A 151 -3.51 5.54 0.84
C TYR A 151 -5.02 5.29 0.71
N ALA A 152 -5.69 4.83 1.76
CA ALA A 152 -7.14 4.70 1.76
C ALA A 152 -7.84 6.05 1.55
N ALA A 153 -7.39 7.10 2.23
CA ALA A 153 -7.93 8.45 2.05
C ALA A 153 -7.67 8.98 0.63
N ALA A 154 -6.47 8.79 0.08
CA ALA A 154 -6.15 9.09 -1.32
C ALA A 154 -7.07 8.34 -2.29
N GLY A 155 -7.30 7.05 -2.02
CA GLY A 155 -8.26 6.21 -2.72
C GLY A 155 -9.67 6.80 -2.72
N VAL A 156 -10.15 7.30 -1.58
CA VAL A 156 -11.45 7.97 -1.49
C VAL A 156 -11.53 9.21 -2.40
N GLY A 157 -10.49 10.04 -2.41
CA GLY A 157 -10.40 11.20 -3.29
C GLY A 157 -10.44 10.80 -4.77
N LEU A 158 -9.61 9.81 -5.15
CA LEU A 158 -9.54 9.27 -6.50
C LEU A 158 -10.88 8.65 -6.94
N GLY A 159 -11.51 7.84 -6.09
CA GLY A 159 -12.80 7.22 -6.37
C GLY A 159 -13.93 8.24 -6.50
N THR A 160 -13.85 9.35 -5.78
CA THR A 160 -14.81 10.47 -5.92
C THR A 160 -14.65 11.17 -7.27
N LEU A 161 -13.41 11.40 -7.72
CA LEU A 161 -13.10 12.01 -9.03
C LEU A 161 -13.49 11.11 -10.20
N LEU A 162 -13.17 9.82 -10.10
CA LEU A 162 -13.38 8.85 -11.17
C LEU A 162 -14.73 8.14 -11.08
N GLY A 163 -15.60 8.50 -10.13
CA GLY A 163 -16.79 7.72 -9.78
C GLY A 163 -17.70 7.37 -10.96
N ALA A 164 -17.89 8.28 -11.92
CA ALA A 164 -18.67 8.00 -13.13
C ALA A 164 -18.00 6.96 -14.05
N ARG A 165 -16.68 7.02 -14.19
CA ARG A 165 -15.89 6.07 -14.99
C ARG A 165 -15.76 4.71 -14.31
N LEU A 166 -15.57 4.70 -12.99
CA LEU A 166 -15.46 3.46 -12.21
C LEU A 166 -16.78 2.69 -12.11
N ARG A 167 -17.93 3.35 -12.32
CA ARG A 167 -19.24 2.68 -12.39
C ARG A 167 -19.46 1.90 -13.69
N ARG A 168 -18.80 2.29 -14.79
CA ARG A 168 -18.93 1.61 -16.08
C ARG A 168 -17.98 0.42 -16.12
N SER A 169 -18.53 -0.78 -16.28
CA SER A 169 -17.75 -2.04 -16.31
C SER A 169 -16.63 -2.00 -17.36
N ALA A 170 -16.94 -1.47 -18.55
CA ALA A 170 -16.02 -1.36 -19.68
C ALA A 170 -14.75 -0.55 -19.38
N THR A 171 -14.84 0.47 -18.51
CA THR A 171 -13.70 1.33 -18.14
C THR A 171 -13.09 0.98 -16.79
N ARG A 172 -13.85 0.33 -15.91
CA ARG A 172 -13.40 0.00 -14.55
C ARG A 172 -12.17 -0.92 -14.57
N TRP A 173 -12.26 -2.04 -15.28
CA TRP A 173 -11.19 -3.04 -15.26
C TRP A 173 -9.89 -2.56 -15.93
N PRO A 174 -9.93 -1.91 -17.12
CA PRO A 174 -8.71 -1.33 -17.70
C PRO A 174 -8.03 -0.33 -16.77
N LEU A 175 -8.80 0.53 -16.09
CA LEU A 175 -8.23 1.51 -15.14
C LEU A 175 -7.60 0.84 -13.92
N VAL A 176 -8.24 -0.21 -13.38
CA VAL A 176 -7.67 -0.97 -12.24
C VAL A 176 -6.40 -1.69 -12.67
N LEU A 177 -6.37 -2.32 -13.84
CA LEU A 177 -5.17 -3.00 -14.36
C LEU A 177 -4.04 -2.02 -14.62
N LEU A 178 -4.31 -0.89 -15.26
CA LEU A 178 -3.32 0.14 -15.51
C LEU A 178 -2.76 0.70 -14.18
N PHE A 179 -3.63 0.92 -13.20
CA PHE A 179 -3.21 1.34 -11.87
C PHE A 179 -2.30 0.29 -11.20
N LEU A 180 -2.69 -0.98 -11.21
CA LEU A 180 -1.90 -2.06 -10.61
C LEU A 180 -0.55 -2.23 -11.30
N LEU A 181 -0.50 -2.10 -12.62
CA LEU A 181 0.74 -2.14 -13.39
C LEU A 181 1.65 -0.96 -13.03
N GLY A 182 1.10 0.26 -12.99
CA GLY A 182 1.85 1.46 -12.59
C GLY A 182 2.32 1.39 -11.13
N TRP A 183 1.50 0.86 -10.24
CA TRP A 183 1.87 0.61 -8.84
C TRP A 183 3.02 -0.38 -8.75
N PHE A 184 2.90 -1.53 -9.43
CA PHE A 184 3.93 -2.57 -9.46
C PHE A 184 5.26 -2.01 -9.99
N ALA A 185 5.23 -1.32 -11.13
CA ALA A 185 6.41 -0.70 -11.71
C ALA A 185 7.05 0.31 -10.73
N ALA A 186 6.26 1.19 -10.11
CA ALA A 186 6.76 2.16 -9.14
C ALA A 186 7.37 1.50 -7.89
N THR A 187 6.70 0.50 -7.31
CA THR A 187 7.25 -0.23 -6.16
C THR A 187 8.52 -1.00 -6.53
N LEU A 188 8.57 -1.58 -7.73
CA LEU A 188 9.73 -2.32 -8.22
C LEU A 188 10.90 -1.37 -8.48
N THR A 189 10.65 -0.19 -9.05
CA THR A 189 11.66 0.88 -9.15
C THR A 189 12.20 1.23 -7.77
N GLY A 190 11.33 1.35 -6.76
CA GLY A 190 11.77 1.61 -5.39
C GLY A 190 12.57 0.47 -4.76
N LEU A 191 12.25 -0.79 -5.09
CA LEU A 191 12.90 -1.97 -4.52
C LEU A 191 14.24 -2.32 -5.19
N LEU A 192 14.39 -2.00 -6.48
CA LEU A 192 15.61 -2.23 -7.27
C LEU A 192 16.60 -1.08 -7.08
N GLN A 193 16.98 -0.84 -5.83
CA GLN A 193 18.03 0.12 -5.49
C GLN A 193 19.26 -0.66 -5.08
N ASP A 194 20.41 -0.24 -5.58
CA ASP A 194 21.69 -0.58 -4.97
C ASP A 194 21.86 0.32 -3.72
N ASP A 195 22.97 0.24 -2.98
CA ASP A 195 23.21 0.94 -1.70
C ASP A 195 22.93 2.47 -1.69
N ARG A 196 22.57 3.06 -2.84
CA ARG A 196 22.12 4.43 -3.05
C ARG A 196 20.92 4.48 -4.00
N PHE A 197 20.07 5.49 -3.78
CA PHE A 197 18.98 5.79 -4.72
C PHE A 197 19.50 6.53 -5.96
N ASP A 198 19.64 5.83 -7.09
CA ASP A 198 20.27 6.37 -8.31
C ASP A 198 19.31 7.17 -9.22
N ALA A 199 18.00 7.12 -8.94
CA ALA A 199 17.04 7.93 -9.67
C ALA A 199 16.95 9.36 -9.09
N PRO A 200 16.34 10.33 -9.79
CA PRO A 200 16.17 11.68 -9.26
C PRO A 200 15.46 11.66 -7.91
N SER A 201 16.13 12.11 -6.84
CA SER A 201 15.64 12.04 -5.45
C SER A 201 14.27 12.69 -5.23
N GLY A 202 13.90 13.65 -6.09
CA GLY A 202 12.55 14.24 -6.12
C GLY A 202 11.43 13.22 -6.37
N LEU A 203 11.71 12.09 -7.03
CA LEU A 203 10.73 11.02 -7.26
C LEU A 203 10.22 10.41 -5.97
N LEU A 204 11.04 10.33 -4.91
CA LEU A 204 10.61 9.85 -3.59
C LEU A 204 9.49 10.73 -3.00
N TRP A 205 9.53 12.03 -3.28
CA TRP A 205 8.55 12.98 -2.75
C TRP A 205 7.28 13.08 -3.60
N VAL A 206 7.33 12.61 -4.84
CA VAL A 206 6.24 12.74 -5.81
C VAL A 206 5.52 11.41 -6.03
N VAL A 207 6.21 10.28 -5.90
CA VAL A 207 5.66 8.95 -6.19
C VAL A 207 5.75 8.10 -4.93
N PRO A 208 4.74 8.16 -4.05
CA PRO A 208 4.73 7.44 -2.77
C PRO A 208 5.08 5.94 -2.87
N PRO A 209 4.64 5.18 -3.90
CA PRO A 209 5.03 3.78 -4.03
C PRO A 209 6.52 3.54 -4.29
N ILE A 210 7.22 4.47 -4.97
CA ILE A 210 8.68 4.40 -5.11
C ILE A 210 9.31 4.58 -3.73
N ALA A 211 8.88 5.60 -2.98
CA ALA A 211 9.39 5.86 -1.64
C ALA A 211 9.20 4.68 -0.67
N ALA A 212 8.05 3.99 -0.76
CA ALA A 212 7.80 2.80 0.03
C ALA A 212 8.76 1.65 -0.33
N GLY A 213 8.91 1.35 -1.61
CA GLY A 213 9.88 0.35 -2.08
C GLY A 213 11.31 0.68 -1.64
N THR A 214 11.71 1.94 -1.79
CA THR A 214 13.05 2.42 -1.41
C THR A 214 13.29 2.37 0.09
N ALA A 215 12.28 2.66 0.91
CA ALA A 215 12.40 2.53 2.36
C ALA A 215 12.67 1.08 2.77
N VAL A 216 11.98 0.12 2.16
CA VAL A 216 12.19 -1.32 2.39
C VAL A 216 13.56 -1.77 1.88
N ALA A 217 13.95 -1.39 0.67
CA ALA A 217 15.24 -1.78 0.09
C ALA A 217 16.42 -1.24 0.90
N LEU A 218 16.45 0.05 1.21
CA LEU A 218 17.53 0.67 1.98
C LEU A 218 17.58 0.21 3.45
N ALA A 219 16.44 -0.22 4.02
CA ALA A 219 16.43 -0.89 5.31
C ALA A 219 17.09 -2.29 5.21
N GLY A 220 16.85 -3.02 4.12
CA GLY A 220 17.50 -4.31 3.84
C GLY A 220 19.01 -4.19 3.65
N LEU A 221 19.44 -3.22 2.85
CA LEU A 221 20.85 -2.94 2.51
C LEU A 221 21.58 -2.09 3.58
N SER A 222 21.02 -1.99 4.78
CA SER A 222 21.49 -1.06 5.81
C SER A 222 22.75 -1.49 6.54
N THR A 223 23.37 -2.62 6.17
CA THR A 223 24.46 -3.23 6.92
C THR A 223 25.74 -3.26 6.09
N ASP A 224 26.80 -2.62 6.60
CA ASP A 224 28.14 -2.81 6.07
C ASP A 224 28.75 -4.05 6.69
N VAL A 225 28.83 -5.11 5.89
CA VAL A 225 29.34 -6.41 6.30
C VAL A 225 30.86 -6.53 6.21
N TRP A 226 31.55 -5.54 5.65
CA TRP A 226 33.01 -5.50 5.62
C TRP A 226 33.62 -4.91 6.90
N ALA A 227 32.80 -4.26 7.73
CA ALA A 227 33.18 -3.87 9.08
C ALA A 227 33.18 -5.08 10.05
N VAL A 228 34.11 -5.09 11.00
CA VAL A 228 34.17 -6.11 12.07
C VAL A 228 34.08 -5.42 13.44
N PRO A 229 32.94 -5.49 14.15
CA PRO A 229 31.69 -6.19 13.78
C PRO A 229 30.92 -5.47 12.65
N PRO A 230 29.97 -6.15 11.96
CA PRO A 230 29.08 -5.50 10.99
C PRO A 230 28.36 -4.32 11.63
N VAL A 231 28.32 -3.19 10.92
CA VAL A 231 27.72 -1.95 11.42
C VAL A 231 26.64 -1.44 10.49
N ALA A 232 25.64 -0.79 11.06
CA ALA A 232 24.59 -0.16 10.27
C ALA A 232 25.15 1.11 9.57
N VAL A 233 24.93 1.22 8.26
CA VAL A 233 25.42 2.33 7.41
C VAL A 233 24.31 2.96 6.59
N GLY A 234 24.47 4.25 6.24
CA GLY A 234 23.44 5.00 5.52
C GLY A 234 22.30 5.50 6.41
N ASP A 235 21.18 5.88 5.79
CA ASP A 235 20.01 6.41 6.48
C ASP A 235 18.95 5.35 6.83
N TRP A 236 19.19 4.10 6.41
CA TRP A 236 18.35 2.92 6.65
C TRP A 236 16.90 3.10 6.19
N GLY A 237 16.72 3.81 5.07
CA GLY A 237 15.40 4.11 4.52
C GLY A 237 14.63 5.18 5.30
N ARG A 238 15.26 5.88 6.25
CA ARG A 238 14.61 6.95 7.03
C ARG A 238 14.11 8.08 6.12
N GLY A 239 14.94 8.56 5.19
CA GLY A 239 14.56 9.61 4.26
C GLY A 239 13.40 9.18 3.36
N ALA A 240 13.47 7.96 2.83
CA ALA A 240 12.42 7.37 2.01
C ALA A 240 11.11 7.15 2.79
N GLY A 241 11.17 6.70 4.05
CA GLY A 241 10.00 6.57 4.92
C GLY A 241 9.33 7.91 5.23
N VAL A 242 10.11 8.98 5.46
CA VAL A 242 9.56 10.35 5.58
C VAL A 242 8.91 10.79 4.28
N ALA A 243 9.59 10.58 3.14
CA ALA A 243 9.07 10.94 1.82
C ALA A 243 7.77 10.19 1.52
N LEU A 244 7.67 8.90 1.87
CA LEU A 244 6.44 8.10 1.78
C LEU A 244 5.29 8.76 2.55
N LEU A 245 5.48 9.08 3.83
CA LEU A 245 4.41 9.64 4.64
C LEU A 245 3.98 11.03 4.18
N VAL A 246 4.95 11.89 3.84
CA VAL A 246 4.69 13.25 3.34
C VAL A 246 3.97 13.20 2.00
N SER A 247 4.46 12.40 1.06
CA SER A 247 3.88 12.28 -0.28
C SER A 247 2.50 11.62 -0.23
N ALA A 248 2.31 10.55 0.56
CA ALA A 248 1.01 9.91 0.74
C ALA A 248 -0.01 10.86 1.40
N ALA A 249 0.40 11.66 2.38
CA ALA A 249 -0.44 12.69 2.99
C ALA A 249 -0.81 13.80 1.99
N ALA A 250 0.15 14.27 1.20
CA ALA A 250 -0.08 15.25 0.14
C ALA A 250 -1.06 14.73 -0.92
N TYR A 251 -0.92 13.47 -1.34
CA TYR A 251 -1.86 12.80 -2.26
C TYR A 251 -3.25 12.69 -1.64
N ALA A 252 -3.35 12.24 -0.39
CA ALA A 252 -4.61 12.12 0.32
C ALA A 252 -5.33 13.48 0.40
N LEU A 253 -4.64 14.53 0.82
CA LEU A 253 -5.19 15.88 0.93
C LEU A 253 -5.56 16.44 -0.44
N GLY A 254 -4.62 16.42 -1.39
CA GLY A 254 -4.77 16.99 -2.73
C GLY A 254 -5.92 16.36 -3.50
N LEU A 255 -6.00 15.02 -3.54
CA LEU A 255 -7.09 14.32 -4.23
C LEU A 255 -8.45 14.60 -3.59
N ASN A 256 -8.54 14.66 -2.27
CA ASN A 256 -9.80 14.95 -1.59
C ASN A 256 -10.26 16.40 -1.77
N LEU A 257 -9.35 17.36 -1.71
CA LEU A 257 -9.65 18.78 -1.98
C LEU A 257 -10.07 18.97 -3.43
N PHE A 258 -9.33 18.37 -4.37
CA PHE A 258 -9.66 18.44 -5.79
C PHE A 258 -11.00 17.79 -6.11
N ALA A 259 -11.30 16.63 -5.51
CA ALA A 259 -12.61 15.97 -5.62
C ALA A 259 -13.75 16.88 -5.15
N ARG A 260 -13.58 17.53 -3.98
CA ARG A 260 -14.57 18.44 -3.43
C ARG A 260 -14.80 19.64 -4.33
N TRP A 261 -13.72 20.22 -4.84
CA TRP A 261 -13.77 21.35 -5.77
C TRP A 261 -14.44 20.99 -7.10
N ALA A 262 -14.08 19.83 -7.69
CA ALA A 262 -14.66 19.35 -8.94
C ALA A 262 -16.18 19.13 -8.80
N ARG A 263 -16.62 18.56 -7.68
CA ARG A 263 -18.05 18.37 -7.38
C ARG A 263 -18.79 19.71 -7.22
N ARG A 264 -18.20 20.69 -6.53
CA ARG A 264 -18.80 22.04 -6.41
C ARG A 264 -18.97 22.71 -7.77
N ARG A 265 -17.96 22.60 -8.64
CA ARG A 265 -18.03 23.12 -10.02
C ARG A 265 -19.10 22.43 -10.87
N ALA A 266 -19.28 21.12 -10.70
CA ALA A 266 -20.32 20.39 -11.42
C ALA A 266 -21.73 20.86 -11.03
N LEU A 267 -21.98 21.06 -9.73
CA LEU A 267 -23.27 21.55 -9.22
C LEU A 267 -23.57 23.00 -9.66
N ALA A 268 -22.57 23.89 -9.57
CA ALA A 268 -22.74 25.27 -10.01
C ALA A 268 -23.02 25.40 -11.53
N ARG A 269 -22.63 24.41 -12.35
CA ARG A 269 -22.98 24.37 -13.77
C ARG A 269 -24.41 23.91 -14.01
N THR A 270 -24.93 22.97 -13.22
CA THR A 270 -26.31 22.51 -13.35
C THR A 270 -27.31 23.58 -12.93
N ASP A 271 -26.98 24.42 -11.94
CA ASP A 271 -27.85 25.49 -11.46
C ASP A 271 -27.94 26.71 -12.40
N ARG A 272 -27.02 26.82 -13.36
CA ARG A 272 -26.97 27.91 -14.35
C ARG A 272 -27.67 27.59 -15.66
N LEU A 273 -28.07 26.34 -15.87
CA LEU A 273 -28.94 26.00 -16.98
C LEU A 273 -30.32 26.51 -16.60
N PRO A 274 -30.90 27.47 -17.36
CA PRO A 274 -32.23 27.97 -17.05
C PRO A 274 -33.20 26.79 -17.02
N PRO A 275 -34.23 26.83 -16.14
CA PRO A 275 -35.31 25.86 -16.14
C PRO A 275 -36.19 26.09 -17.39
N ASP A 276 -35.63 25.81 -18.55
CA ASP A 276 -36.24 26.00 -19.87
C ASP A 276 -36.63 24.61 -20.38
N HIS A 277 -37.93 24.33 -20.55
CA HIS A 277 -38.73 24.55 -21.77
C HIS A 277 -38.98 23.24 -22.49
#